data_AF-A0A833JDY6-F1
#
_entry.id   AF-A0A833JDY6-F1
#
_cell.length_a   1.000
_cell.length_b   1.000
_cell.length_c   1.000
_cell.angle_alpha   90.00
_cell.angle_beta   90.00
_cell.angle_gamma   90.00
#
_symmetry.space_group_name_H-M   'P 1'
#
loop_
_entity.id
_entity.type
_entity.pdbx_description
1 polymer ?
#
loop_
_entity_poly.entity_id
_entity_poly.type
_entity_poly.pdbx_seq_one_letter_code
_entity_poly.pdbx_strand_id
1 'polypeptide(L)'
;MIFLGDPHNGQKRVYINADNKIYKPRCIYWEWMFLGKNSFLINHFKNNLINTSDLYPYWYSLLPSLNFLPDKGGYSSGYIDYQKVEKITQPILNENNWESFGAIIALFSFFGITDLHYENIIFGKNIDNEIKFGAIDIECIFNKLHLLSQTHLLPLNPTFDKSCGLSKLKDVFNLNPSGFYISSLIYGYLSFFDIYNDIYLKILYSKRIQKKPIRVIPCNTNIYKNYFYNKNIISKSEKEQLLRNDIPYFYRYIDSKEIYYYNINNGKYKLADLNDEIKKLLEENMFSSKTQLNHIKESLNLLKKAGSLQLLKYLKQGRDNKIYKNLKLLIRKEYIEIEFKNKLWGCKCL
;
A
#
# COMPACT_ATOMS: atom_id res chain seq x y z
N MET A 1 26.80 5.31 8.95
CA MET A 1 25.67 5.46 8.00
C MET A 1 25.33 4.08 7.48
N ILE A 2 24.05 3.68 7.52
CA ILE A 2 23.60 2.35 7.06
C ILE A 2 22.70 2.56 5.84
N PHE A 3 23.05 1.99 4.69
CA PHE A 3 22.22 2.08 3.48
C PHE A 3 21.07 1.05 3.53
N LEU A 4 19.85 1.47 3.18
CA LEU A 4 18.62 0.68 3.31
C LEU A 4 17.96 0.34 1.97
N GLY A 5 18.58 0.63 0.83
CA GLY A 5 17.95 0.40 -0.46
C GLY A 5 18.87 0.53 -1.67
N ASP A 6 18.29 0.24 -2.82
CA ASP A 6 18.94 0.33 -4.13
C ASP A 6 19.27 1.80 -4.48
N PRO A 7 20.34 2.06 -5.24
CA PRO A 7 20.69 3.39 -5.70
C PRO A 7 19.74 3.89 -6.80
N HIS A 8 19.43 5.18 -6.75
CA HIS A 8 18.61 5.87 -7.76
C HIS A 8 19.15 7.29 -8.00
N ASN A 9 18.75 7.90 -9.13
CA ASN A 9 18.90 9.34 -9.39
C ASN A 9 20.33 9.88 -9.15
N GLY A 10 21.35 9.16 -9.64
CA GLY A 10 22.76 9.50 -9.43
C GLY A 10 23.32 8.90 -8.16
N GLN A 11 23.10 7.60 -7.96
CA GLN A 11 23.63 6.80 -6.84
C GLN A 11 23.14 7.22 -5.45
N LYS A 12 22.08 8.03 -5.37
CA LYS A 12 21.46 8.41 -4.10
C LYS A 12 20.74 7.20 -3.51
N ARG A 13 20.87 7.02 -2.19
CA ARG A 13 20.31 5.89 -1.45
C ARG A 13 19.57 6.37 -0.21
N VAL A 14 18.56 5.60 0.18
CA VAL A 14 17.97 5.71 1.51
C VAL A 14 19.01 5.25 2.54
N TYR A 15 19.19 5.99 3.62
CA TYR A 15 20.13 5.62 4.68
C TYR A 15 19.66 6.02 6.08
N ILE A 16 20.17 5.34 7.10
CA ILE A 16 20.07 5.74 8.51
C ILE A 16 21.31 6.56 8.89
N ASN A 17 21.08 7.77 9.42
CA ASN A 17 22.13 8.67 9.90
C ASN A 17 22.57 8.33 11.34
N ALA A 18 23.47 9.12 11.92
CA ALA A 18 23.96 8.89 13.29
C ALA A 18 22.89 9.10 14.38
N ASP A 19 21.85 9.90 14.08
CA ASP A 19 20.74 10.19 15.00
C ASP A 19 19.58 9.19 14.89
N ASN A 20 19.80 8.03 14.24
CA ASN A 20 18.76 7.04 13.92
C ASN A 20 17.57 7.61 13.13
N LYS A 21 17.81 8.59 12.25
CA LYS A 21 16.81 9.09 11.29
C LYS A 21 17.04 8.47 9.92
N ILE A 22 15.95 8.13 9.24
CA ILE A 22 16.00 7.68 7.85
C ILE A 22 16.00 8.91 6.96
N TYR A 23 17.05 9.09 6.16
CA TYR A 23 17.03 10.04 5.05
C TYR A 23 16.54 9.36 3.78
N LYS A 24 15.51 9.93 3.14
CA LYS A 24 15.05 9.54 1.81
C LYS A 24 15.40 10.65 0.80
N PRO A 25 16.33 10.42 -0.15
CA PRO A 25 16.68 11.40 -1.19
C PRO A 25 15.65 11.45 -2.33
N ARG A 26 14.37 11.24 -2.01
CA ARG A 26 13.25 11.14 -2.95
C ARG A 26 11.97 11.58 -2.26
N CYS A 27 10.89 11.72 -3.03
CA CYS A 27 9.62 12.26 -2.54
C CYS A 27 9.14 11.47 -1.30
N ILE A 28 8.88 12.19 -0.20
CA ILE A 28 8.33 11.65 1.06
C ILE A 28 6.93 12.18 1.34
N TYR A 29 6.32 12.86 0.36
CA TYR A 29 5.05 13.55 0.51
C TYR A 29 3.91 12.60 0.87
N TRP A 30 3.89 11.44 0.22
CA TRP A 30 2.82 10.47 0.39
C TRP A 30 2.95 9.78 1.75
N GLU A 31 4.14 9.38 2.18
CA GLU A 31 4.36 8.87 3.54
C GLU A 31 3.97 9.90 4.59
N TRP A 32 4.32 11.18 4.41
CA TRP A 32 3.86 12.24 5.30
C TRP A 32 2.33 12.36 5.31
N MET A 33 1.70 12.30 4.13
CA MET A 33 0.25 12.43 3.99
C MET A 33 -0.50 11.30 4.72
N PHE A 34 0.06 10.09 4.81
CA PHE A 34 -0.55 8.95 5.49
C PHE A 34 -0.10 8.82 6.96
N LEU A 35 1.20 8.94 7.24
CA LEU A 35 1.85 8.55 8.49
C LEU A 35 2.35 9.71 9.33
N GLY A 36 2.28 10.95 8.84
CA GLY A 36 2.72 12.11 9.62
C GLY A 36 1.91 12.24 10.91
N LYS A 37 2.53 12.69 12.01
CA LYS A 37 1.77 13.03 13.24
C LYS A 37 0.61 14.01 12.96
N ASN A 38 0.82 14.89 11.99
CA ASN A 38 -0.17 15.83 11.48
C ASN A 38 -0.72 15.40 10.11
N SER A 39 -0.87 14.09 9.90
CA SER A 39 -1.34 13.49 8.65
C SER A 39 -2.67 14.11 8.22
N PHE A 40 -2.63 14.81 7.08
CA PHE A 40 -3.82 15.44 6.51
C PHE A 40 -4.91 14.41 6.21
N LEU A 41 -4.51 13.25 5.70
CA LEU A 41 -5.44 12.19 5.33
C LEU A 41 -6.12 11.58 6.55
N ILE A 42 -5.34 11.20 7.57
CA ILE A 42 -5.89 10.57 8.78
C ILE A 42 -6.76 11.54 9.56
N ASN A 43 -6.39 12.82 9.62
CA ASN A 43 -7.24 13.85 10.21
C ASN A 43 -8.55 14.03 9.42
N HIS A 44 -8.52 13.90 8.09
CA HIS A 44 -9.74 13.91 7.30
C HIS A 44 -10.63 12.69 7.62
N PHE A 45 -10.07 11.49 7.77
CA PHE A 45 -10.84 10.31 8.17
C PHE A 45 -11.45 10.45 9.57
N LYS A 46 -10.69 10.97 10.54
CA LYS A 46 -11.17 11.27 11.90
C LYS A 46 -12.40 12.17 11.91
N ASN A 47 -12.35 13.26 11.15
CA ASN A 47 -13.44 14.24 11.14
C ASN A 47 -14.71 13.72 10.46
N ASN A 48 -14.60 12.73 9.57
CA ASN A 48 -15.75 12.12 8.90
C ASN A 48 -16.31 10.87 9.63
N LEU A 49 -15.61 10.34 10.65
CA LEU A 49 -16.06 9.18 11.44
C LEU A 49 -17.26 9.45 12.34
N ILE A 50 -17.48 10.72 12.70
CA ILE A 50 -18.44 11.14 13.74
C ILE A 50 -19.88 10.70 13.41
N ASN A 51 -20.17 10.34 12.14
CA ASN A 51 -21.53 10.03 11.69
C ASN A 51 -21.78 8.55 11.33
N THR A 52 -20.83 7.63 11.55
CA THR A 52 -21.01 6.21 11.15
C THR A 52 -20.60 5.26 12.28
N SER A 53 -21.58 4.59 12.91
CA SER A 53 -21.38 3.69 14.07
C SER A 53 -20.74 2.33 13.75
N ASP A 54 -20.40 2.06 12.49
CA ASP A 54 -20.04 0.71 12.04
C ASP A 54 -18.57 0.36 12.32
N LEU A 55 -17.62 1.27 12.06
CA LEU A 55 -16.18 0.99 12.17
C LEU A 55 -15.59 1.46 13.51
N TYR A 56 -14.65 0.69 14.06
CA TYR A 56 -13.91 1.04 15.28
C TYR A 56 -13.30 2.45 15.16
N PRO A 57 -13.71 3.42 16.01
CA PRO A 57 -13.36 4.83 15.81
C PRO A 57 -11.87 5.17 15.87
N TYR A 58 -11.06 4.26 16.42
CA TYR A 58 -9.61 4.42 16.56
C TYR A 58 -8.82 3.45 15.68
N TRP A 59 -9.40 2.96 14.58
CA TRP A 59 -8.72 2.01 13.68
C TRP A 59 -7.34 2.50 13.20
N TYR A 60 -7.18 3.81 13.04
CA TYR A 60 -5.94 4.45 12.60
C TYR A 60 -4.86 4.48 13.69
N SER A 61 -5.16 4.15 14.94
CA SER A 61 -4.17 4.16 16.06
C SER A 61 -3.03 3.16 15.87
N LEU A 62 -3.27 2.11 15.08
CA LEU A 62 -2.24 1.14 14.71
C LEU A 62 -1.30 1.67 13.63
N LEU A 63 -1.66 2.72 12.87
CA LEU A 63 -0.74 3.28 11.89
C LEU A 63 0.47 3.91 12.59
N PRO A 64 1.65 3.84 11.96
CA PRO A 64 2.79 4.68 12.30
C PRO A 64 2.40 6.15 12.40
N SER A 65 2.95 6.84 13.40
CA SER A 65 2.77 8.28 13.62
C SER A 65 4.15 8.93 13.71
N LEU A 66 4.68 9.30 12.54
CA LEU A 66 6.08 9.66 12.33
C LEU A 66 6.26 11.18 12.24
N ASN A 67 7.42 11.65 12.66
CA ASN A 67 7.86 13.01 12.36
C ASN A 67 8.58 13.02 11.00
N PHE A 68 8.30 14.07 10.22
CA PHE A 68 8.94 14.31 8.92
C PHE A 68 9.63 15.67 8.95
N LEU A 69 10.88 15.69 8.53
CA LEU A 69 11.72 16.88 8.43
C LEU A 69 12.12 17.04 6.95
N PRO A 70 11.28 17.69 6.13
CA PRO A 70 11.55 17.91 4.72
C PRO A 70 12.77 18.82 4.52
N ASP A 71 13.52 18.58 3.45
CA ASP A 71 14.61 19.48 3.03
C ASP A 71 14.04 20.82 2.50
N LYS A 72 14.91 21.77 2.12
CA LYS A 72 14.51 23.08 1.54
C LYS A 72 13.57 22.94 0.33
N GLY A 73 13.62 21.82 -0.37
CA GLY A 73 12.72 21.47 -1.49
C GLY A 73 11.33 20.96 -1.06
N GLY A 74 10.96 21.12 0.21
CA GLY A 74 9.75 20.54 0.80
C GLY A 74 9.81 19.01 0.81
N TYR A 75 8.66 18.35 0.66
CA TYR A 75 8.55 16.89 0.72
C TYR A 75 9.11 16.14 -0.52
N SER A 76 10.01 16.76 -1.29
CA SER A 76 10.72 16.10 -2.39
C SER A 76 11.89 15.23 -1.91
N SER A 77 12.33 15.43 -0.67
CA SER A 77 13.32 14.65 0.07
C SER A 77 13.28 15.05 1.54
N GLY A 78 13.92 14.28 2.43
CA GLY A 78 14.07 14.68 3.82
C GLY A 78 14.28 13.52 4.78
N TYR A 79 14.25 13.86 6.07
CA TYR A 79 14.43 12.91 7.17
C TYR A 79 13.08 12.47 7.75
N ILE A 80 13.04 11.22 8.20
CA ILE A 80 11.90 10.59 8.84
C ILE A 80 12.41 9.92 10.12
N ASP A 81 11.68 10.08 11.22
CA ASP A 81 12.03 9.38 12.46
C ASP A 81 11.88 7.86 12.27
N TYR A 82 12.90 7.11 12.66
CA TYR A 82 12.88 5.66 12.60
C TYR A 82 11.93 5.11 13.68
N GLN A 83 10.92 4.35 13.26
CA GLN A 83 10.06 3.63 14.18
C GLN A 83 10.55 2.19 14.33
N LYS A 84 11.24 1.93 15.44
CA LYS A 84 11.60 0.57 15.81
C LYS A 84 10.37 -0.18 16.32
N VAL A 85 10.18 -1.41 15.84
CA VAL A 85 9.17 -2.33 16.36
C VAL A 85 9.80 -3.68 16.66
N GLU A 86 9.31 -4.31 17.72
CA GLU A 86 9.64 -5.67 18.11
C GLU A 86 8.63 -6.66 17.53
N LYS A 87 9.10 -7.85 17.17
CA LYS A 87 8.25 -8.91 16.62
C LYS A 87 7.21 -9.31 17.67
N ILE A 88 5.96 -9.44 17.23
CA ILE A 88 4.89 -10.01 18.06
C ILE A 88 5.04 -11.53 18.09
N THR A 89 5.22 -12.09 19.29
CA THR A 89 5.41 -13.53 19.54
C THR A 89 4.23 -14.17 20.27
N GLN A 90 3.24 -13.37 20.65
CA GLN A 90 2.03 -13.80 21.34
C GLN A 90 0.79 -13.49 20.50
N PRO A 91 -0.29 -14.27 20.63
CA PRO A 91 -1.52 -14.02 19.88
C PRO A 91 -2.15 -12.66 20.26
N ILE A 92 -2.72 -11.98 19.27
CA ILE A 92 -3.49 -10.74 19.49
C ILE A 92 -4.94 -11.14 19.74
N LEU A 93 -5.39 -11.04 21.01
CA LEU A 93 -6.72 -11.46 21.45
C LEU A 93 -7.72 -10.30 21.55
N ASN A 94 -7.72 -9.39 20.57
CA ASN A 94 -8.57 -8.20 20.58
C ASN A 94 -9.20 -7.97 19.19
N GLU A 95 -10.53 -8.07 19.11
CA GLU A 95 -11.30 -7.89 17.88
C GLU A 95 -11.10 -6.51 17.26
N ASN A 96 -10.97 -5.44 18.07
CA ASN A 96 -10.75 -4.08 17.57
C ASN A 96 -9.42 -3.95 16.85
N ASN A 97 -8.38 -4.66 17.29
CA ASN A 97 -7.09 -4.67 16.57
C ASN A 97 -7.23 -5.35 15.21
N TRP A 98 -7.95 -6.47 15.14
CA TRP A 98 -8.18 -7.18 13.89
C TRP A 98 -9.07 -6.39 12.92
N GLU A 99 -10.13 -5.75 13.42
CA GLU A 99 -10.92 -4.80 12.66
C GLU A 99 -10.05 -3.64 12.13
N SER A 100 -9.15 -3.12 12.95
CA SER A 100 -8.21 -2.06 12.56
C SER A 100 -7.24 -2.51 11.46
N PHE A 101 -6.70 -3.73 11.53
CA PHE A 101 -5.89 -4.30 10.46
C PHE A 101 -6.67 -4.39 9.15
N GLY A 102 -7.93 -4.84 9.22
CA GLY A 102 -8.84 -4.85 8.08
C GLY A 102 -9.01 -3.48 7.43
N ALA A 103 -9.28 -2.46 8.25
CA ALA A 103 -9.45 -1.07 7.80
C ALA A 103 -8.16 -0.50 7.17
N ILE A 104 -6.99 -0.81 7.74
CA ILE A 104 -5.69 -0.37 7.20
C ILE A 104 -5.36 -1.08 5.88
N ILE A 105 -5.67 -2.37 5.76
CA ILE A 105 -5.54 -3.10 4.48
C ILE A 105 -6.47 -2.49 3.42
N ALA A 106 -7.71 -2.17 3.80
CA ALA A 106 -8.64 -1.48 2.92
C ALA A 106 -8.08 -0.13 2.50
N LEU A 107 -7.57 0.70 3.43
CA LEU A 107 -6.91 1.97 3.13
C LEU A 107 -5.82 1.82 2.04
N PHE A 108 -4.95 0.82 2.13
CA PHE A 108 -3.89 0.62 1.13
C PHE A 108 -4.45 0.28 -0.25
N SER A 109 -5.38 -0.67 -0.29
CA SER A 109 -6.01 -1.08 -1.54
C SER A 109 -6.87 0.03 -2.17
N PHE A 110 -7.55 0.80 -1.33
CA PHE A 110 -8.45 1.89 -1.69
C PHE A 110 -7.71 3.04 -2.38
N PHE A 111 -6.51 3.36 -1.91
CA PHE A 111 -5.64 4.33 -2.58
C PHE A 111 -4.79 3.72 -3.70
N GLY A 112 -4.92 2.44 -4.01
CA GLY A 112 -4.12 1.81 -5.05
C GLY A 112 -2.63 1.80 -4.71
N ILE A 113 -2.29 1.63 -3.42
CA ILE A 113 -0.89 1.54 -2.98
C ILE A 113 -0.35 0.15 -3.36
N THR A 114 0.71 0.13 -4.16
CA THR A 114 1.39 -1.10 -4.60
C THR A 114 2.82 -1.14 -4.06
N ASP A 115 3.58 -2.18 -4.42
CA ASP A 115 4.95 -2.37 -3.94
C ASP A 115 5.01 -2.65 -2.42
N LEU A 116 3.94 -3.23 -1.84
CA LEU A 116 3.80 -3.51 -0.42
C LEU A 116 4.36 -4.88 -0.02
N HIS A 117 5.66 -5.07 -0.26
CA HIS A 117 6.40 -6.26 0.15
C HIS A 117 6.61 -6.32 1.67
N TYR A 118 7.12 -7.45 2.14
CA TYR A 118 7.44 -7.71 3.55
C TYR A 118 8.27 -6.59 4.22
N GLU A 119 9.25 -6.06 3.50
CA GLU A 119 10.17 -5.02 3.98
C GLU A 119 9.50 -3.65 4.09
N ASN A 120 8.49 -3.40 3.25
CA ASN A 120 7.77 -2.13 3.19
C ASN A 120 6.59 -2.05 4.17
N ILE A 121 6.35 -3.12 4.96
CA ILE A 121 5.35 -3.15 6.02
C ILE A 121 6.03 -3.18 7.40
N ILE A 122 5.74 -2.17 8.22
CA ILE A 122 6.03 -2.21 9.65
C ILE A 122 4.91 -2.98 10.35
N PHE A 123 5.28 -4.01 11.12
CA PHE A 123 4.34 -4.75 11.96
C PHE A 123 5.05 -5.27 13.21
N GLY A 124 4.58 -4.83 14.38
CA GLY A 124 5.18 -5.21 15.65
C GLY A 124 4.71 -4.33 16.80
N LYS A 125 5.39 -4.42 17.95
CA LYS A 125 5.16 -3.54 19.11
C LYS A 125 6.22 -2.47 19.19
N ASN A 126 5.84 -1.22 19.42
CA ASN A 126 6.79 -0.14 19.67
C ASN A 126 7.33 -0.20 21.13
N ILE A 127 8.16 0.78 21.50
CA ILE A 127 8.74 0.91 22.85
C ILE A 127 7.68 1.06 23.95
N ASP A 128 6.51 1.61 23.60
CA ASP A 128 5.37 1.79 24.50
C ASP A 128 4.45 0.55 24.54
N ASN A 129 4.90 -0.59 23.98
CA ASN A 129 4.15 -1.85 23.88
C ASN A 129 2.83 -1.75 23.07
N GLU A 130 2.68 -0.69 22.27
CA GLU A 130 1.57 -0.51 21.33
C GLU A 130 1.83 -1.24 20.02
N ILE A 131 0.79 -1.90 19.49
CA ILE A 131 0.86 -2.53 18.18
C ILE A 131 0.87 -1.47 17.09
N LYS A 132 1.78 -1.63 16.13
CA LYS A 132 1.89 -0.79 14.95
C LYS A 132 1.84 -1.64 13.70
N PHE A 133 1.09 -1.19 12.71
CA PHE A 133 0.87 -1.85 11.43
C PHE A 133 0.70 -0.78 10.35
N GLY A 134 1.61 -0.75 9.37
CA GLY A 134 1.43 0.11 8.21
C GLY A 134 2.49 0.01 7.12
N ALA A 135 2.24 0.63 5.98
CA ALA A 135 3.23 0.76 4.90
C ALA A 135 4.18 1.93 5.19
N ILE A 136 5.49 1.73 5.00
CA ILE A 136 6.53 2.77 5.25
C ILE A 136 7.20 3.30 3.98
N ASP A 137 6.86 2.73 2.83
CA ASP A 137 7.29 3.20 1.50
C ASP A 137 6.04 3.35 0.62
N ILE A 138 5.46 4.55 0.63
CA ILE A 138 4.18 4.86 -0.01
C ILE A 138 4.43 5.75 -1.22
N GLU A 139 5.13 5.26 -2.24
CA GLU A 139 5.45 6.08 -3.42
C GLU A 139 4.74 5.62 -4.69
N CYS A 140 4.30 4.36 -4.73
CA CYS A 140 3.48 3.78 -5.79
C CYS A 140 2.02 3.80 -5.35
N ILE A 141 1.27 4.84 -5.75
CA ILE A 141 -0.10 5.12 -5.29
C ILE A 141 -1.01 5.48 -6.47
N PHE A 142 -2.33 5.36 -6.30
CA PHE A 142 -3.39 5.58 -7.29
C PHE A 142 -3.41 4.59 -8.45
N ASN A 143 -2.86 3.39 -8.23
CA ASN A 143 -3.01 2.29 -9.17
C ASN A 143 -4.48 1.81 -9.17
N LYS A 144 -5.01 1.49 -10.36
CA LYS A 144 -6.29 0.81 -10.51
C LYS A 144 -6.10 -0.65 -10.13
N LEU A 145 -6.67 -1.03 -9.01
CA LEU A 145 -6.62 -2.40 -8.53
C LEU A 145 -7.97 -3.08 -8.75
N HIS A 146 -7.91 -4.30 -9.27
CA HIS A 146 -9.03 -5.23 -9.37
C HIS A 146 -8.95 -6.32 -8.29
N LEU A 147 -7.72 -6.63 -7.85
CA LEU A 147 -7.41 -7.63 -6.84
C LEU A 147 -6.48 -7.05 -5.79
N LEU A 148 -6.66 -7.44 -4.53
CA LEU A 148 -5.81 -7.04 -3.42
C LEU A 148 -4.36 -7.55 -3.59
N SER A 149 -4.16 -8.71 -4.21
CA SER A 149 -2.82 -9.23 -4.50
C SER A 149 -1.97 -8.34 -5.40
N GLN A 150 -2.57 -7.44 -6.20
CA GLN A 150 -1.84 -6.46 -7.00
C GLN A 150 -1.10 -5.41 -6.14
N THR A 151 -1.45 -5.29 -4.86
CA THR A 151 -0.70 -4.44 -3.91
C THR A 151 0.65 -5.04 -3.47
N HIS A 152 0.86 -6.34 -3.68
CA HIS A 152 1.88 -7.18 -3.02
C HIS A 152 1.68 -7.46 -1.52
N LEU A 153 0.54 -7.05 -0.95
CA LEU A 153 0.13 -7.47 0.41
C LEU A 153 -0.13 -8.98 0.48
N LEU A 154 -0.65 -9.56 -0.60
CA LEU A 154 -0.97 -10.97 -0.74
C LEU A 154 -0.25 -11.57 -1.96
N PRO A 155 0.13 -12.86 -1.89
CA PRO A 155 0.77 -13.52 -3.02
C PRO A 155 -0.20 -13.72 -4.18
N LEU A 156 0.27 -13.46 -5.42
CA LEU A 156 -0.38 -13.95 -6.64
C LEU A 156 -0.17 -15.46 -6.81
N ASN A 157 0.98 -15.96 -6.37
CA ASN A 157 1.33 -17.39 -6.34
C ASN A 157 1.84 -17.74 -4.93
N PRO A 158 1.35 -18.83 -4.30
CA PRO A 158 1.79 -19.27 -2.97
C PRO A 158 3.30 -19.31 -2.74
N THR A 159 4.13 -19.51 -3.77
CA THR A 159 5.59 -19.50 -3.65
C THR A 159 6.18 -18.17 -3.15
N PHE A 160 5.45 -17.06 -3.30
CA PHE A 160 5.91 -15.73 -2.91
C PHE A 160 5.37 -15.24 -1.55
N ASP A 161 4.68 -16.10 -0.80
CA ASP A 161 4.02 -15.76 0.48
C ASP A 161 4.91 -14.94 1.43
N LYS A 162 6.14 -15.40 1.67
CA LYS A 162 7.09 -14.75 2.60
C LYS A 162 7.61 -13.40 2.13
N SER A 163 7.45 -13.06 0.86
CA SER A 163 7.85 -11.75 0.31
C SER A 163 6.72 -10.72 0.36
N CYS A 164 5.49 -11.13 0.67
CA CYS A 164 4.32 -10.27 0.70
C CYS A 164 4.15 -9.55 2.04
N GLY A 165 3.56 -8.35 1.99
CA GLY A 165 3.42 -7.47 3.15
C GLY A 165 2.62 -8.05 4.31
N LEU A 166 1.64 -8.93 4.06
CA LEU A 166 0.81 -9.55 5.11
C LEU A 166 1.37 -10.85 5.67
N SER A 167 2.56 -11.29 5.27
CA SER A 167 3.16 -12.51 5.85
C SER A 167 3.40 -12.38 7.35
N LYS A 168 3.90 -11.24 7.84
CA LYS A 168 4.05 -10.99 9.30
C LYS A 168 2.71 -11.05 10.04
N LEU A 169 1.64 -10.51 9.44
CA LEU A 169 0.30 -10.55 10.02
C LEU A 169 -0.26 -11.98 10.06
N LYS A 170 -0.03 -12.76 9.00
CA LYS A 170 -0.40 -14.17 8.92
C LYS A 170 0.33 -15.02 9.97
N ASP A 171 1.62 -14.77 10.19
CA ASP A 171 2.38 -15.44 11.26
C ASP A 171 1.72 -15.22 12.62
N VAL A 172 1.34 -13.98 12.93
CA VAL A 172 0.66 -13.64 14.20
C VAL A 172 -0.76 -14.19 14.25
N PHE A 173 -1.50 -14.19 13.14
CA PHE A 173 -2.82 -14.82 13.06
C PHE A 173 -2.74 -16.32 13.39
N ASN A 174 -1.70 -17.01 12.91
CA ASN A 174 -1.47 -18.43 13.16
C ASN A 174 -1.05 -18.76 14.59
N LEU A 175 -0.67 -17.77 15.41
CA LEU A 175 -0.46 -17.97 16.86
C LEU A 175 -1.76 -18.30 17.61
N ASN A 176 -2.93 -18.05 16.99
CA ASN A 176 -4.22 -18.47 17.53
C ASN A 176 -5.01 -19.30 16.50
N PRO A 177 -4.99 -20.64 16.59
CA PRO A 177 -5.58 -21.53 15.59
C PRO A 177 -7.11 -21.58 15.58
N SER A 178 -7.78 -20.84 16.47
CA SER A 178 -9.24 -20.88 16.61
C SER A 178 -10.01 -19.97 15.64
N GLY A 179 -9.30 -19.16 14.85
CA GLY A 179 -9.87 -18.39 13.74
C GLY A 179 -10.92 -17.33 14.13
N PHE A 180 -11.12 -17.01 15.41
CA PHE A 180 -12.19 -16.13 15.87
C PHE A 180 -12.13 -14.72 15.27
N TYR A 181 -10.95 -14.24 14.90
CA TYR A 181 -10.74 -12.84 14.54
C TYR A 181 -10.78 -12.54 13.04
N ILE A 182 -10.94 -13.55 12.18
CA ILE A 182 -11.01 -13.32 10.74
C ILE A 182 -12.25 -12.50 10.37
N SER A 183 -13.36 -12.72 11.06
CA SER A 183 -14.61 -11.96 10.86
C SER A 183 -14.41 -10.48 11.20
N SER A 184 -13.74 -10.15 12.30
CA SER A 184 -13.42 -8.75 12.65
C SER A 184 -12.52 -8.10 11.59
N LEU A 185 -11.47 -8.79 11.11
CA LEU A 185 -10.60 -8.28 10.04
C LEU A 185 -11.38 -8.02 8.75
N ILE A 186 -12.20 -8.97 8.30
CA ILE A 186 -12.99 -8.79 7.07
C ILE A 186 -14.02 -7.68 7.26
N TYR A 187 -14.64 -7.58 8.43
CA TYR A 187 -15.56 -6.49 8.76
C TYR A 187 -14.88 -5.13 8.62
N GLY A 188 -13.70 -4.94 9.22
CA GLY A 188 -12.96 -3.68 9.13
C GLY A 188 -12.61 -3.30 7.69
N TYR A 189 -12.20 -4.29 6.89
CA TYR A 189 -11.94 -4.10 5.47
C TYR A 189 -13.20 -3.61 4.72
N LEU A 190 -14.33 -4.30 4.89
CA LEU A 190 -15.57 -3.97 4.18
C LEU A 190 -16.20 -2.65 4.63
N SER A 191 -16.20 -2.39 5.94
CA SER A 191 -16.74 -1.17 6.53
C SER A 191 -15.97 0.07 6.07
N PHE A 192 -14.64 -0.01 5.96
CA PHE A 192 -13.82 1.09 5.46
C PHE A 192 -14.27 1.56 4.05
N PHE A 193 -14.48 0.62 3.12
CA PHE A 193 -14.93 0.95 1.76
C PHE A 193 -16.30 1.63 1.74
N ASP A 194 -17.23 1.22 2.61
CA ASP A 194 -18.57 1.82 2.65
C ASP A 194 -18.56 3.22 3.25
N ILE A 195 -17.74 3.46 4.26
CA ILE A 195 -17.71 4.75 4.98
C ILE A 195 -16.96 5.82 4.17
N TYR A 196 -15.86 5.44 3.51
CA TYR A 196 -14.89 6.43 3.02
C TYR A 196 -14.86 6.63 1.51
N ASN A 197 -15.75 6.00 0.74
CA ASN A 197 -15.78 6.12 -0.74
C ASN A 197 -15.73 7.58 -1.24
N ASP A 198 -16.50 8.47 -0.61
CA ASP A 198 -16.56 9.88 -1.02
C ASP A 198 -15.28 10.67 -0.68
N ILE A 199 -14.53 10.23 0.32
CA ILE A 199 -13.27 10.87 0.72
C ILE A 199 -12.19 10.65 -0.35
N TYR A 200 -12.11 9.45 -0.94
CA TYR A 200 -11.17 9.17 -2.03
C TYR A 200 -11.30 10.17 -3.15
N LEU A 201 -12.53 10.43 -3.57
CA LEU A 201 -12.84 11.34 -4.65
C LEU A 201 -12.37 12.75 -4.32
N LYS A 202 -12.74 13.26 -3.13
CA LYS A 202 -12.29 14.58 -2.66
C LYS A 202 -10.76 14.72 -2.69
N ILE A 203 -10.03 13.66 -2.35
CA ILE A 203 -8.57 13.65 -2.39
C ILE A 203 -8.06 13.61 -3.82
N LEU A 204 -8.55 12.69 -4.65
CA LEU A 204 -8.13 12.52 -6.04
C LEU A 204 -8.29 13.80 -6.87
N TYR A 205 -9.37 14.55 -6.63
CA TYR A 205 -9.65 15.84 -7.29
C TYR A 205 -8.94 17.05 -6.64
N SER A 206 -8.17 16.85 -5.56
CA SER A 206 -7.50 17.95 -4.87
C SER A 206 -6.30 18.49 -5.65
N LYS A 207 -6.34 19.78 -5.99
CA LYS A 207 -5.24 20.51 -6.64
C LYS A 207 -3.91 20.41 -5.87
N ARG A 208 -3.96 20.21 -4.55
CA ARG A 208 -2.76 20.10 -3.69
C ARG A 208 -1.90 18.88 -4.04
N ILE A 209 -2.52 17.78 -4.47
CA ILE A 209 -1.82 16.52 -4.71
C ILE A 209 -1.47 16.30 -6.18
N GLN A 210 -2.15 16.97 -7.12
CA GLN A 210 -1.93 16.82 -8.56
C GLN A 210 -0.47 17.08 -9.00
N LYS A 211 0.25 17.96 -8.29
CA LYS A 211 1.65 18.30 -8.59
C LYS A 211 2.68 17.46 -7.83
N LYS A 212 2.25 16.39 -7.15
CA LYS A 212 3.14 15.53 -6.37
C LYS A 212 3.57 14.32 -7.20
N PRO A 213 4.88 14.01 -7.27
CA PRO A 213 5.35 12.90 -8.09
C PRO A 213 4.92 11.57 -7.47
N ILE A 214 4.44 10.67 -8.31
CA ILE A 214 4.04 9.31 -7.97
C ILE A 214 5.02 8.37 -8.67
N ARG A 215 5.69 7.50 -7.92
CA ARG A 215 6.65 6.55 -8.49
C ARG A 215 5.90 5.60 -9.41
N VAL A 216 6.55 5.28 -10.51
CA VAL A 216 6.09 4.31 -11.50
C VAL A 216 7.17 3.25 -11.68
N ILE A 217 6.75 1.99 -11.64
CA ILE A 217 7.63 0.84 -11.82
C ILE A 217 7.25 0.18 -13.14
N PRO A 218 7.92 0.51 -14.26
CA PRO A 218 7.57 -0.06 -15.56
C PRO A 218 7.98 -1.53 -15.68
N CYS A 219 8.95 -1.96 -14.87
CA CYS A 219 9.51 -3.30 -14.91
C CYS A 219 10.00 -3.73 -13.52
N ASN A 220 10.04 -5.05 -13.25
CA ASN A 220 10.53 -5.60 -11.99
C ASN A 220 12.03 -5.29 -11.81
N THR A 221 12.42 -4.85 -10.60
CA THR A 221 13.82 -4.51 -10.26
C THR A 221 14.82 -5.63 -10.55
N ASN A 222 14.42 -6.90 -10.45
CA ASN A 222 15.30 -8.04 -10.76
C ASN A 222 15.71 -8.09 -12.23
N ILE A 223 14.89 -7.57 -13.14
CA ILE A 223 15.23 -7.47 -14.57
C ILE A 223 16.40 -6.50 -14.76
N TYR A 224 16.39 -5.38 -14.05
CA TYR A 224 17.49 -4.41 -14.06
C TYR A 224 18.77 -4.95 -13.42
N LYS A 225 18.66 -5.73 -12.33
CA LYS A 225 19.82 -6.36 -11.69
C LYS A 225 20.54 -7.34 -12.63
N ASN A 226 19.80 -7.94 -13.57
CA ASN A 226 20.32 -8.83 -14.60
C ASN A 226 20.56 -8.15 -15.95
N TYR A 227 20.60 -6.82 -16.00
CA TYR A 227 20.65 -6.03 -17.23
C TYR A 227 21.73 -6.49 -18.23
N PHE A 228 22.93 -6.79 -17.74
CA PHE A 228 24.05 -7.19 -18.60
C PHE A 228 23.77 -8.48 -19.40
N TYR A 229 22.84 -9.31 -18.92
CA TYR A 229 22.43 -10.56 -19.57
C TYR A 229 21.20 -10.38 -20.48
N ASN A 230 20.36 -9.35 -20.29
CA ASN A 230 19.06 -9.18 -20.96
C ASN A 230 18.93 -7.82 -21.67
N LYS A 231 19.79 -7.54 -22.67
CA LYS A 231 19.86 -6.23 -23.33
C LYS A 231 18.64 -5.84 -24.18
N ASN A 232 17.82 -6.80 -24.62
CA ASN A 232 16.79 -6.56 -25.65
C ASN A 232 15.47 -5.96 -25.14
N ILE A 233 15.29 -5.79 -23.82
CA ILE A 233 14.00 -5.36 -23.22
C ILE A 233 14.07 -3.92 -22.67
N ILE A 234 15.24 -3.28 -22.70
CA ILE A 234 15.51 -2.03 -21.99
C ILE A 234 15.41 -0.80 -22.90
N SER A 235 14.63 0.18 -22.47
CA SER A 235 14.44 1.45 -23.15
C SER A 235 15.66 2.37 -23.06
N LYS A 236 15.68 3.43 -23.87
CA LYS A 236 16.75 4.44 -23.84
C LYS A 236 16.88 5.12 -22.47
N SER A 237 15.77 5.43 -21.81
CA SER A 237 15.78 6.10 -20.50
C SER A 237 16.16 5.18 -19.35
N GLU A 238 15.80 3.90 -19.44
CA GLU A 238 16.27 2.87 -18.50
C GLU A 238 17.77 2.65 -18.66
N LYS A 239 18.25 2.50 -19.90
CA LYS A 239 19.68 2.35 -20.22
C LYS A 239 20.51 3.53 -19.71
N GLU A 240 20.03 4.76 -19.88
CA GLU A 240 20.73 5.96 -19.39
C GLU A 240 20.97 5.92 -17.87
N GLN A 241 19.99 5.42 -17.10
CA GLN A 241 20.09 5.25 -15.65
C GLN A 241 21.00 4.07 -15.27
N LEU A 242 20.84 2.93 -15.93
CA LEU A 242 21.64 1.73 -15.69
C LEU A 242 23.14 1.94 -15.96
N LEU A 243 23.50 2.73 -16.97
CA LEU A 243 24.89 3.09 -17.26
C LEU A 243 25.56 3.88 -16.12
N ARG A 244 24.79 4.43 -15.18
CA ARG A 244 25.27 5.10 -13.96
C ARG A 244 25.26 4.19 -12.73
N ASN A 245 24.90 2.92 -12.90
CA ASN A 245 24.62 1.94 -11.84
C ASN A 245 23.38 2.28 -10.98
N ASP A 246 22.48 3.14 -11.48
CA ASP A 246 21.18 3.38 -10.84
C ASP A 246 20.21 2.23 -11.18
N ILE A 247 19.34 1.87 -10.25
CA ILE A 247 18.08 1.21 -10.60
C ILE A 247 17.14 2.27 -11.18
N PRO A 248 16.57 2.06 -12.38
CA PRO A 248 15.67 3.03 -13.00
C PRO A 248 14.54 3.49 -12.07
N TYR A 249 14.39 4.80 -11.95
CA TYR A 249 13.40 5.44 -11.09
C TYR A 249 12.57 6.41 -11.93
N PHE A 250 11.32 6.03 -12.18
CA PHE A 250 10.37 6.83 -12.94
C PHE A 250 9.28 7.37 -12.03
N TYR A 251 8.68 8.48 -12.45
CA TYR A 251 7.51 9.00 -11.78
C TYR A 251 6.60 9.72 -12.78
N ARG A 252 5.36 9.97 -12.35
CA ARG A 252 4.38 10.78 -13.07
C ARG A 252 3.60 11.67 -12.12
N TYR A 253 2.70 12.46 -12.67
CA TYR A 253 1.70 13.23 -11.94
C TYR A 253 0.30 12.65 -12.21
N ILE A 254 -0.65 12.86 -11.30
CA ILE A 254 -2.02 12.29 -11.37
C ILE A 254 -2.69 12.55 -12.73
N ASP A 255 -2.54 13.76 -13.26
CA ASP A 255 -3.20 14.19 -14.50
C ASP A 255 -2.28 14.25 -15.71
N SER A 256 -1.03 13.81 -15.54
CA SER A 256 -0.09 13.70 -16.64
C SER A 256 -0.08 12.27 -17.19
N LYS A 257 -0.04 12.18 -18.52
CA LYS A 257 0.29 10.96 -19.26
C LYS A 257 1.80 10.78 -19.42
N GLU A 258 2.55 11.86 -19.22
CA GLU A 258 3.99 11.86 -19.35
C GLU A 258 4.62 11.18 -18.13
N ILE A 259 5.66 10.41 -18.43
CA ILE A 259 6.50 9.76 -17.44
C ILE A 259 7.85 10.48 -17.47
N TYR A 260 8.41 10.71 -16.30
CA TYR A 260 9.65 11.45 -16.13
C TYR A 260 10.66 10.66 -15.32
N TYR A 261 11.93 11.00 -15.47
CA TYR A 261 13.01 10.57 -14.59
C TYR A 261 13.97 11.74 -14.31
N TYR A 262 14.81 11.59 -13.29
CA TYR A 262 15.76 12.62 -12.89
C TYR A 262 16.97 12.64 -13.83
N ASN A 263 17.28 13.82 -14.39
CA ASN A 263 18.49 14.06 -15.15
C ASN A 263 19.57 14.66 -14.23
N ILE A 264 20.60 13.86 -13.96
CA ILE A 264 21.69 14.26 -13.07
C ILE A 264 22.54 15.42 -13.61
N ASN A 265 22.59 15.60 -14.94
CA ASN A 265 23.49 16.56 -15.57
C ASN A 265 23.04 18.01 -15.36
N ASN A 266 21.74 18.23 -15.20
CA ASN A 266 21.17 19.57 -15.02
C ASN A 266 20.27 19.67 -13.79
N GLY A 267 20.16 18.60 -13.00
CA GLY A 267 19.30 18.52 -11.82
C GLY A 267 17.81 18.69 -12.09
N LYS A 268 17.38 18.60 -13.36
CA LYS A 268 15.98 18.73 -13.78
C LYS A 268 15.40 17.38 -14.14
N TYR A 269 14.09 17.36 -14.33
CA TYR A 269 13.38 16.19 -14.78
C TYR A 269 13.29 16.15 -16.31
N LYS A 270 13.38 14.94 -16.88
CA LYS A 270 13.35 14.68 -18.32
C LYS A 270 12.27 13.67 -18.66
N LEU A 271 11.63 13.84 -19.82
CA LEU A 271 10.65 12.89 -20.34
C LEU A 271 11.30 11.53 -20.59
N ALA A 272 10.63 10.48 -20.13
CA ALA A 272 11.04 9.11 -20.29
C ALA A 272 10.67 8.59 -21.68
N ASP A 273 11.68 8.18 -22.42
CA ASP A 273 11.57 7.39 -23.63
C ASP A 273 11.39 5.91 -23.25
N LEU A 274 10.14 5.51 -23.00
CA LEU A 274 9.69 4.13 -22.72
C LEU A 274 8.97 3.55 -23.94
N ASN A 275 8.91 2.22 -24.04
CA ASN A 275 8.09 1.52 -25.04
C ASN A 275 6.61 1.96 -24.93
N ASP A 276 5.94 2.16 -26.06
CA ASP A 276 4.55 2.61 -26.12
C ASP A 276 3.56 1.61 -25.49
N GLU A 277 3.85 0.30 -25.52
CA GLU A 277 3.09 -0.72 -24.81
C GLU A 277 3.16 -0.51 -23.29
N ILE A 278 4.35 -0.21 -22.77
CA ILE A 278 4.56 0.09 -21.34
C ILE A 278 3.81 1.37 -20.96
N LYS A 279 3.93 2.43 -21.77
CA LYS A 279 3.20 3.69 -21.53
C LYS A 279 1.69 3.45 -21.49
N LYS A 280 1.16 2.71 -22.47
CA LYS A 280 -0.27 2.35 -22.55
C LYS A 280 -0.71 1.57 -21.31
N LEU A 281 0.05 0.55 -20.90
CA LEU A 281 -0.23 -0.23 -19.70
C LEU A 281 -0.27 0.64 -18.43
N LEU A 282 0.67 1.59 -18.30
CA LEU A 282 0.73 2.51 -17.16
C LEU A 282 -0.40 3.55 -17.16
N GLU A 283 -0.85 3.99 -18.33
CA GLU A 283 -2.04 4.85 -18.47
C GLU A 283 -3.32 4.10 -18.07
N GLU A 284 -3.48 2.87 -18.54
CA GLU A 284 -4.66 2.05 -18.28
C GLU A 284 -4.76 1.68 -16.79
N ASN A 285 -3.64 1.42 -16.13
CA ASN A 285 -3.59 0.94 -14.74
C ASN A 285 -3.54 2.02 -13.65
N MET A 286 -3.77 3.30 -13.96
CA MET A 286 -3.76 4.36 -12.92
C MET A 286 -4.98 5.27 -12.98
N PHE A 287 -5.46 5.66 -11.80
CA PHE A 287 -6.49 6.68 -11.67
C PHE A 287 -5.91 8.07 -11.93
N SER A 288 -6.73 8.93 -12.54
CA SER A 288 -6.46 10.35 -12.77
C SER A 288 -7.69 11.17 -12.37
N SER A 289 -7.55 12.49 -12.24
CA SER A 289 -8.71 13.37 -12.03
C SER A 289 -9.64 13.42 -13.25
N LYS A 290 -9.22 12.87 -14.40
CA LYS A 290 -10.09 12.71 -15.58
C LYS A 290 -10.84 11.39 -15.60
N THR A 291 -10.56 10.48 -14.66
CA THR A 291 -11.25 9.18 -14.62
C THR A 291 -12.71 9.41 -14.23
N GLN A 292 -13.63 8.79 -14.96
CA GLN A 292 -15.06 8.93 -14.68
C GLN A 292 -15.39 8.34 -13.31
N LEU A 293 -16.22 9.05 -12.56
CA LEU A 293 -16.63 8.70 -11.21
C LEU A 293 -17.23 7.29 -11.11
N ASN A 294 -18.07 6.91 -12.07
CA ASN A 294 -18.72 5.60 -12.08
C ASN A 294 -17.69 4.46 -12.18
N HIS A 295 -16.69 4.60 -13.05
CA HIS A 295 -15.62 3.63 -13.17
C HIS A 295 -14.77 3.49 -11.90
N ILE A 296 -14.53 4.59 -11.19
CA ILE A 296 -13.85 4.55 -9.88
C ILE A 296 -14.70 3.73 -8.89
N LYS A 297 -15.99 4.07 -8.76
CA LYS A 297 -16.90 3.39 -7.83
C LYS A 297 -17.05 1.90 -8.16
N GLU A 298 -17.16 1.54 -9.44
CA GLU A 298 -17.20 0.16 -9.91
C GLU A 298 -15.93 -0.61 -9.54
N SER A 299 -14.76 -0.02 -9.81
CA SER A 299 -13.46 -0.62 -9.50
C SER A 299 -13.30 -0.85 -7.99
N LEU A 300 -13.65 0.15 -7.16
CA LEU A 300 -13.59 0.04 -5.70
C LEU A 300 -14.57 -1.01 -5.16
N ASN A 301 -15.78 -1.12 -5.73
CA ASN A 301 -16.74 -2.16 -5.33
C ASN A 301 -16.26 -3.56 -5.72
N LEU A 302 -15.64 -3.72 -6.89
CA LEU A 302 -15.02 -4.99 -7.28
C LEU A 302 -13.89 -5.35 -6.31
N LEU A 303 -12.99 -4.41 -6.02
CA LEU A 303 -11.89 -4.59 -5.08
C LEU A 303 -12.36 -4.90 -3.66
N LYS A 304 -13.46 -4.29 -3.19
CA LYS A 304 -14.10 -4.61 -1.92
C LYS A 304 -14.53 -6.09 -1.86
N LYS A 305 -15.19 -6.59 -2.90
CA LYS A 305 -15.68 -7.97 -2.95
C LYS A 305 -14.55 -8.97 -3.16
N ALA A 306 -13.70 -8.74 -4.16
CA ALA A 306 -12.60 -9.64 -4.50
C ALA A 306 -11.51 -9.66 -3.41
N GLY A 307 -11.16 -8.50 -2.86
CA GLY A 307 -10.15 -8.39 -1.81
C GLY A 307 -10.55 -9.06 -0.50
N SER A 308 -11.83 -8.96 -0.09
CA SER A 308 -12.32 -9.69 1.09
C SER A 308 -12.26 -11.21 0.92
N LEU A 309 -12.58 -11.72 -0.27
CA LEU A 309 -12.42 -13.13 -0.60
C LEU A 309 -10.94 -13.56 -0.63
N GLN A 310 -10.04 -12.73 -1.16
CA GLN A 310 -8.60 -13.01 -1.14
C GLN A 310 -8.03 -13.04 0.28
N LEU A 311 -8.45 -12.11 1.15
CA LEU A 311 -8.07 -12.10 2.57
C LEU A 311 -8.54 -13.36 3.28
N LEU A 312 -9.80 -13.75 3.07
CA LEU A 312 -10.34 -14.98 3.64
C LEU A 312 -9.56 -16.19 3.16
N LYS A 313 -9.34 -16.35 1.85
CA LYS A 313 -8.58 -17.48 1.29
C LYS A 313 -7.16 -17.53 1.86
N TYR A 314 -6.54 -16.38 2.06
CA TYR A 314 -5.17 -16.26 2.56
C TYR A 314 -5.00 -16.62 4.04
N LEU A 315 -5.97 -16.23 4.88
CA LEU A 315 -5.94 -16.43 6.33
C LEU A 315 -6.79 -17.62 6.82
N LYS A 316 -7.43 -18.36 5.90
CA LYS A 316 -8.36 -19.45 6.23
C LYS A 316 -7.69 -20.53 7.09
N GLN A 317 -8.33 -20.85 8.21
CA GLN A 317 -8.05 -22.02 9.02
C GLN A 317 -9.32 -22.90 9.09
N GLY A 318 -9.35 -24.00 8.33
CA GLY A 318 -10.42 -24.99 8.44
C GLY A 318 -11.79 -24.59 7.84
N ARG A 319 -12.84 -25.26 8.33
CA ARG A 319 -14.25 -25.00 8.00
C ARG A 319 -14.86 -24.24 9.16
N ASP A 320 -15.61 -23.18 8.86
CA ASP A 320 -16.14 -22.33 9.92
C ASP A 320 -17.40 -21.56 9.50
N ASN A 321 -18.20 -21.22 10.50
CA ASN A 321 -19.28 -20.24 10.38
C ASN A 321 -19.05 -19.17 11.45
N LYS A 322 -18.74 -17.95 11.01
CA LYS A 322 -18.40 -16.84 11.92
C LYS A 322 -19.37 -15.69 11.73
N ILE A 323 -19.80 -15.09 12.83
CA ILE A 323 -20.63 -13.89 12.84
C ILE A 323 -19.88 -12.82 13.60
N TYR A 324 -19.82 -11.61 13.03
CA TYR A 324 -19.28 -10.43 13.71
C TYR A 324 -20.06 -9.20 13.28
N LYS A 325 -20.79 -8.58 14.22
CA LYS A 325 -21.72 -7.47 13.92
C LYS A 325 -22.69 -7.89 12.80
N ASN A 326 -22.79 -7.12 11.71
CA ASN A 326 -23.64 -7.39 10.54
C ASN A 326 -22.91 -8.15 9.40
N LEU A 327 -21.79 -8.81 9.72
CA LEU A 327 -21.06 -9.72 8.84
C LEU A 327 -21.31 -11.17 9.24
N LYS A 328 -21.66 -12.01 8.27
CA LYS A 328 -21.64 -13.47 8.40
C LYS A 328 -20.69 -14.07 7.36
N LEU A 329 -19.88 -15.02 7.79
CA LEU A 329 -18.91 -15.72 6.98
C LEU A 329 -19.22 -17.22 7.01
N LEU A 330 -19.41 -17.81 5.83
CA LEU A 330 -19.50 -19.26 5.69
C LEU A 330 -18.30 -19.76 4.90
N ILE A 331 -17.42 -20.50 5.59
CA ILE A 331 -16.17 -21.00 5.05
C ILE A 331 -16.26 -22.51 4.96
N ARG A 332 -16.42 -23.04 3.74
CA ARG A 332 -16.41 -24.48 3.45
C ARG A 332 -15.12 -24.87 2.75
N LYS A 333 -14.89 -26.18 2.55
CA LYS A 333 -13.70 -26.67 1.82
C LYS A 333 -13.69 -26.12 0.39
N GLU A 334 -14.85 -26.14 -0.28
CA GLU A 334 -15.00 -25.88 -1.72
C GLU A 334 -15.52 -24.48 -2.04
N TYR A 335 -16.03 -23.73 -1.07
CA TYR A 335 -16.56 -22.39 -1.30
C TYR A 335 -16.47 -21.51 -0.06
N ILE A 336 -16.46 -20.19 -0.29
CA ILE A 336 -16.54 -19.13 0.71
C ILE A 336 -17.73 -18.25 0.36
N GLU A 337 -18.54 -17.89 1.35
CA GLU A 337 -19.61 -16.89 1.26
C GLU A 337 -19.43 -15.81 2.32
N ILE A 338 -19.73 -14.57 1.93
CA ILE A 338 -19.72 -13.37 2.75
C ILE A 338 -21.10 -12.72 2.63
N GLU A 339 -21.80 -12.60 3.75
CA GLU A 339 -23.01 -11.78 3.87
C GLU A 339 -22.66 -10.54 4.71
N PHE A 340 -22.76 -9.34 4.14
CA PHE A 340 -22.46 -8.09 4.82
C PHE A 340 -23.52 -7.04 4.50
N LYS A 341 -24.19 -6.50 5.53
CA LYS A 341 -25.28 -5.51 5.36
C LYS A 341 -26.34 -5.97 4.34
N ASN A 342 -26.79 -7.23 4.46
CA ASN A 342 -27.77 -7.89 3.58
C ASN A 342 -27.32 -8.05 2.11
N LYS A 343 -26.03 -7.85 1.81
CA LYS A 343 -25.44 -8.14 0.49
C LYS A 343 -24.63 -9.42 0.60
N LEU A 344 -24.91 -10.39 -0.27
CA LEU A 344 -24.26 -11.69 -0.32
C LEU A 344 -23.33 -11.77 -1.55
N TRP A 345 -22.11 -12.27 -1.35
CA TRP A 345 -21.22 -12.69 -2.44
C TRP A 345 -20.33 -13.85 -1.99
N GLY A 346 -19.80 -14.61 -2.93
CA GLY A 346 -18.97 -15.77 -2.64
C GLY A 346 -18.14 -16.23 -3.83
N CYS A 347 -17.25 -17.20 -3.60
CA CYS A 347 -16.47 -17.84 -4.65
C CYS A 347 -16.18 -19.30 -4.33
N LYS A 348 -15.86 -20.08 -5.36
CA LYS A 348 -15.30 -21.43 -5.19
C LYS A 348 -13.84 -21.34 -4.73
N CYS A 349 -13.48 -22.15 -3.74
CA CYS A 349 -12.10 -22.38 -3.33
C CYS A 349 -11.46 -23.32 -4.35
N LEU A 350 -10.89 -22.77 -5.44
CA LEU A 350 -9.94 -23.51 -6.27
C LEU A 350 -8.65 -23.75 -5.48
#